data_AF-A0A7V5Q192-F1
#
_entry.id   AF-A0A7V5Q192-F1
#
_cell.length_a   1.000
_cell.length_b   1.000
_cell.length_c   1.000
_cell.angle_alpha   90.00
_cell.angle_beta   90.00
_cell.angle_gamma   90.00
#
_symmetry.space_group_name_H-M   'P 1'
#
loop_
_entity.id
_entity.type
_entity.pdbx_description
1 polymer ?
#
loop_
_entity_poly.entity_id
_entity_poly.type
_entity_poly.pdbx_seq_one_letter_code
_entity_poly.pdbx_strand_id
1 'polypeptide(L)'
;MKGLVSPGIDLFAYRVLAAAAGLLLLLPISASVSRAAGGPKRPNVVLLVSDDQRPDTIGALGNSVIRTPNLDLLARRGSVMTRAVCPNPICTPSRAEILSGCTGFYSGVTNFGGKFKPEL
;
A
#
# COMPACT_ATOMS: atom_id res chain seq x y z
N MET A 1 -13.56 70.72 39.57
CA MET A 1 -12.34 70.16 40.21
C MET A 1 -12.37 68.64 39.99
N LYS A 2 -11.66 68.11 39.00
CA LYS A 2 -11.51 66.66 38.82
C LYS A 2 -10.09 66.29 39.25
N GLY A 3 -10.02 65.54 40.34
CA GLY A 3 -8.79 64.98 40.89
C GLY A 3 -8.31 63.76 40.13
N LEU A 4 -6.99 63.75 39.91
CA LEU A 4 -6.05 62.64 40.00
C LEU A 4 -6.60 61.20 40.03
N VAL A 5 -6.11 60.37 39.10
CA VAL A 5 -5.90 58.94 39.31
C VAL A 5 -4.48 58.59 38.88
N SER A 6 -3.74 57.98 39.81
CA SER A 6 -2.37 57.46 39.68
C SER A 6 -2.40 55.96 39.22
N PRO A 7 -1.25 55.31 39.00
CA PRO A 7 -0.97 54.60 37.76
C PRO A 7 -1.41 53.13 37.75
N GLY A 8 -1.73 52.68 36.54
CA GLY A 8 -2.21 51.34 36.24
C GLY A 8 -1.18 50.25 36.51
N ILE A 9 -1.66 49.19 37.15
CA ILE A 9 -1.24 47.83 36.85
C ILE A 9 -2.49 47.19 36.27
N ASP A 10 -2.57 47.22 34.93
CA ASP A 10 -3.79 46.90 34.22
C ASP A 10 -4.27 45.48 34.51
N LEU A 11 -5.59 45.34 34.66
CA LEU A 11 -6.35 44.08 34.66
C LEU A 11 -5.96 43.17 33.46
N PHE A 12 -5.39 43.77 32.42
CA PHE A 12 -4.77 43.09 31.28
C PHE A 12 -3.59 42.19 31.69
N ALA A 13 -2.71 42.63 32.60
CA ALA A 13 -1.58 41.85 33.08
C ALA A 13 -2.04 40.57 33.81
N TYR A 14 -3.11 40.67 34.60
CA TYR A 14 -3.68 39.52 35.31
C TYR A 14 -4.34 38.51 34.35
N ARG A 15 -4.97 38.99 33.26
CA ARG A 15 -5.54 38.13 32.21
C ARG A 15 -4.46 37.43 31.38
N VAL A 16 -3.33 38.09 31.11
CA VAL A 16 -2.19 37.50 30.40
C VAL A 16 -1.50 36.43 31.26
N LEU A 17 -1.33 36.67 32.57
CA LEU A 17 -0.77 35.69 33.50
C LEU A 17 -1.69 34.46 33.69
N ALA A 18 -3.01 34.67 33.81
CA ALA A 18 -3.98 33.57 33.92
C ALA A 18 -4.07 32.74 32.62
N ALA A 19 -3.94 33.36 31.45
CA ALA A 19 -3.90 32.66 30.16
C ALA A 19 -2.61 31.83 30.01
N ALA A 20 -1.46 32.32 30.49
CA ALA A 20 -0.20 31.59 30.47
C ALA A 20 -0.20 30.36 31.40
N ALA A 21 -0.83 30.46 32.58
CA ALA A 21 -0.98 29.33 33.50
C ALA A 21 -1.96 28.25 32.96
N GLY A 22 -3.04 28.66 32.28
CA GLY A 22 -3.96 27.74 31.60
C GLY A 22 -3.34 27.05 30.37
N LEU A 23 -2.42 27.72 29.67
CA LEU A 23 -1.72 27.17 28.51
C LEU A 23 -0.62 26.16 28.90
N LEU A 24 -0.10 26.25 30.13
CA LEU A 24 0.87 25.28 30.68
C LEU A 24 0.21 23.98 31.19
N LEU A 25 -1.12 23.98 31.38
CA LEU A 25 -1.94 22.81 31.75
C LEU A 25 -2.44 22.00 30.53
N LEU A 26 -2.12 22.45 29.31
CA LEU A 26 -2.45 21.82 28.03
C LEU A 26 -1.23 21.19 27.34
N LEU A 27 -0.16 20.87 28.08
CA LEU A 27 0.84 19.92 27.59
C LEU A 27 0.14 18.56 27.49
N PRO A 28 -0.15 18.05 26.27
CA PRO A 28 -0.63 16.69 26.18
C PRO A 28 0.51 15.85 26.72
N ILE A 29 0.23 15.11 27.79
CA ILE A 29 0.98 13.93 28.17
C ILE A 29 1.10 13.16 26.86
N SER A 30 2.27 13.26 26.22
CA SER A 30 2.65 12.41 25.12
C SER A 30 2.73 11.04 25.76
N ALA A 31 1.58 10.39 25.84
CA ALA A 31 1.46 9.01 26.15
C ALA A 31 2.34 8.35 25.10
N SER A 32 3.54 7.95 25.51
CA SER A 32 4.25 6.85 24.93
C SER A 32 3.32 5.65 25.04
N VAL A 33 2.33 5.60 24.15
CA VAL A 33 1.69 4.36 23.75
C VAL A 33 2.85 3.58 23.20
N SER A 34 3.45 2.76 24.07
CA SER A 34 4.24 1.62 23.67
C SER A 34 3.33 0.87 22.72
N ARG A 35 3.53 1.10 21.42
CA ARG A 35 2.86 0.36 20.38
C ARG A 35 3.32 -1.05 20.60
N ALA A 36 2.47 -1.87 21.24
CA ALA A 36 2.72 -3.27 21.45
C ALA A 36 3.21 -3.81 20.10
N ALA A 37 4.50 -4.14 20.07
CA ALA A 37 5.19 -4.57 18.87
C ALA A 37 4.75 -6.01 18.60
N GLY A 38 3.50 -6.18 18.19
CA GLY A 38 3.16 -7.23 17.26
C GLY A 38 3.94 -6.89 16.00
N GLY A 39 5.10 -7.52 15.81
CA GLY A 39 5.89 -7.38 14.59
C GLY A 39 5.00 -7.49 13.36
N PRO A 40 5.38 -6.87 12.23
CA PRO A 40 4.54 -6.84 11.03
C PRO A 40 4.01 -8.24 10.75
N LYS A 41 2.67 -8.40 10.84
CA LYS A 41 2.03 -9.68 10.55
C LYS A 41 2.45 -10.07 9.15
N ARG A 42 3.03 -11.27 9.01
CA ARG A 42 3.39 -11.82 7.69
C ARG A 42 2.12 -11.78 6.82
N PRO A 43 2.13 -11.06 5.68
CA PRO A 43 0.94 -10.98 4.84
C PRO A 43 0.66 -12.35 4.21
N ASN A 44 -0.61 -12.63 3.97
CA ASN A 44 -0.99 -13.75 3.10
C ASN A 44 -0.83 -13.31 1.65
N VAL A 45 -0.23 -14.15 0.82
CA VAL A 45 -0.07 -13.91 -0.61
C VAL A 45 -1.01 -14.84 -1.37
N VAL A 46 -1.92 -14.28 -2.17
CA VAL A 46 -2.82 -15.03 -3.04
C VAL A 46 -2.43 -14.75 -4.49
N LEU A 47 -1.90 -15.78 -5.16
CA LEU A 47 -1.57 -15.73 -6.58
C LEU A 47 -2.74 -16.28 -7.40
N LEU A 48 -3.42 -15.40 -8.14
CA LEU A 48 -4.49 -15.75 -9.06
C LEU A 48 -3.95 -15.73 -10.50
N VAL A 49 -4.07 -16.85 -11.21
CA VAL A 49 -3.64 -16.99 -12.61
C VAL A 49 -4.78 -17.60 -13.41
N SER A 50 -5.13 -16.94 -14.51
CA SER A 50 -6.03 -17.47 -15.54
C SER A 50 -5.20 -17.97 -16.73
N ASP A 51 -5.65 -19.06 -17.35
CA ASP A 51 -5.00 -19.58 -18.56
C ASP A 51 -5.51 -18.82 -19.80
N ASP A 52 -4.64 -18.63 -20.79
CA ASP A 52 -4.93 -17.96 -22.07
C ASP A 52 -5.60 -16.57 -22.01
N GLN A 53 -5.41 -15.82 -20.91
CA GLN A 53 -6.00 -14.49 -20.77
C GLN A 53 -5.11 -13.39 -21.38
N ARG A 54 -5.66 -12.67 -22.36
CA ARG A 54 -5.04 -11.45 -22.92
C ARG A 54 -5.42 -10.21 -22.09
N PRO A 55 -4.55 -9.18 -22.01
CA PRO A 55 -4.83 -7.99 -21.20
C PRO A 55 -6.02 -7.18 -21.73
N ASP A 56 -6.25 -7.19 -23.03
CA ASP A 56 -7.37 -6.48 -23.66
C ASP A 56 -8.72 -7.17 -23.45
N THR A 57 -8.80 -8.27 -22.68
CA THR A 57 -10.09 -8.84 -22.24
C THR A 57 -10.60 -8.22 -20.93
N ILE A 58 -9.85 -7.28 -20.33
CA ILE A 58 -10.20 -6.65 -19.05
C ILE A 58 -10.80 -5.26 -19.31
N GLY A 59 -11.99 -5.02 -18.74
CA GLY A 59 -12.73 -3.77 -18.88
C GLY A 59 -11.94 -2.55 -18.40
N ALA A 60 -11.33 -2.62 -17.22
CA ALA A 60 -10.49 -1.57 -16.67
C ALA A 60 -9.22 -1.26 -17.51
N LEU A 61 -8.85 -2.13 -18.47
CA LEU A 61 -7.73 -1.91 -19.40
C LEU A 61 -8.20 -1.40 -20.77
N GLY A 62 -9.44 -0.92 -20.88
CA GLY A 62 -9.96 -0.26 -22.08
C GLY A 62 -10.91 -1.10 -22.92
N ASN A 63 -11.31 -2.30 -22.47
CA ASN A 63 -12.31 -3.09 -23.19
C ASN A 63 -13.73 -2.58 -22.89
N SER A 64 -14.45 -2.14 -23.92
CA SER A 64 -15.83 -1.61 -23.79
C SER A 64 -16.93 -2.67 -23.91
N VAL A 65 -16.60 -3.92 -24.26
CA VAL A 65 -17.55 -5.00 -24.55
C VAL A 65 -17.58 -6.04 -23.42
N ILE A 66 -16.41 -6.48 -22.97
CA ILE A 66 -16.27 -7.54 -21.96
C ILE A 66 -16.39 -6.94 -20.56
N ARG A 67 -17.29 -7.52 -19.75
CA ARG A 67 -17.57 -7.05 -18.39
C ARG A 67 -16.77 -7.84 -17.37
N THR A 68 -15.83 -7.18 -16.68
CA THR A 68 -14.96 -7.81 -15.67
C THR A 68 -15.04 -7.10 -14.30
N PRO A 69 -16.23 -6.94 -13.69
CA PRO A 69 -16.42 -6.04 -12.54
C PRO A 69 -15.50 -6.34 -11.34
N ASN A 70 -15.17 -7.61 -11.09
CA ASN A 70 -14.27 -8.03 -10.01
C ASN A 70 -12.79 -7.72 -10.30
N LEU A 71 -12.34 -7.94 -11.54
CA LEU A 71 -10.98 -7.57 -11.95
C LEU A 71 -10.82 -6.05 -12.03
N ASP A 72 -11.86 -5.35 -12.48
CA ASP A 72 -11.88 -3.89 -12.53
C ASP A 72 -11.77 -3.28 -11.13
N LEU A 73 -12.45 -3.89 -10.15
CA LEU A 73 -12.33 -3.50 -8.74
C LEU A 73 -10.91 -3.71 -8.21
N LEU A 74 -10.30 -4.85 -8.54
CA LEU A 74 -8.92 -5.15 -8.14
C LEU A 74 -7.93 -4.16 -8.75
N ALA A 75 -8.06 -3.88 -10.05
CA ALA A 75 -7.22 -2.91 -10.76
C ALA A 75 -7.31 -1.50 -10.15
N ARG A 76 -8.52 -1.03 -9.80
CA ARG A 76 -8.73 0.28 -9.17
C ARG A 76 -8.18 0.39 -7.74
N ARG A 77 -8.10 -0.72 -7.00
CA ARG A 77 -7.62 -0.75 -5.61
C ARG A 77 -6.13 -1.07 -5.48
N GLY A 78 -5.50 -1.50 -6.56
CA GLY A 78 -4.12 -1.98 -6.59
C GLY A 78 -3.26 -1.22 -7.58
N SER A 79 -2.24 -1.91 -8.10
CA SER A 79 -1.36 -1.42 -9.15
C SER A 79 -1.43 -2.35 -10.35
N VAL A 80 -1.38 -1.78 -11.55
CA VAL A 80 -1.48 -2.51 -12.81
C VAL A 80 -0.17 -2.37 -13.58
N MET A 81 0.40 -3.50 -13.99
CA MET A 81 1.60 -3.55 -14.83
C MET A 81 1.21 -3.68 -16.30
N THR A 82 1.04 -2.56 -17.01
CA THR A 82 0.53 -2.53 -18.40
C THR A 82 1.52 -3.07 -19.45
N ARG A 83 2.75 -3.36 -19.03
CA ARG A 83 3.83 -3.92 -19.86
C ARG A 83 4.32 -5.28 -19.38
N ALA A 84 3.52 -5.97 -18.56
CA ALA A 84 3.82 -7.36 -18.17
C ALA A 84 3.58 -8.30 -19.36
N VAL A 85 4.58 -9.14 -19.66
CA VAL A 85 4.56 -10.07 -20.79
C VAL A 85 4.92 -11.48 -20.32
N CYS A 86 4.35 -12.47 -20.98
CA CYS A 86 4.71 -13.87 -20.78
C CYS A 86 5.97 -14.18 -21.61
N PRO A 87 7.11 -14.56 -21.00
CA PRO A 87 8.34 -14.81 -21.75
C PRO A 87 8.23 -16.06 -22.62
N ASN A 88 7.56 -17.10 -22.11
CA ASN A 88 7.26 -18.33 -22.84
C ASN A 88 5.75 -18.56 -22.91
N PRO A 89 5.07 -18.31 -24.06
CA PRO A 89 3.62 -18.41 -24.21
C PRO A 89 3.12 -19.86 -24.36
N ILE A 90 3.66 -20.78 -23.56
CA ILE A 90 3.23 -22.19 -23.46
C ILE A 90 2.94 -22.47 -21.98
N CYS A 91 1.83 -23.15 -21.68
CA CYS A 91 1.31 -23.27 -20.31
C CYS A 91 2.29 -23.90 -19.30
N THR A 92 2.94 -25.02 -19.66
CA THR A 92 3.90 -25.71 -18.79
C THR A 92 5.13 -24.85 -18.46
N PRO A 93 5.89 -24.31 -19.44
CA PRO A 93 7.04 -23.48 -19.15
C PRO A 93 6.65 -22.14 -18.52
N SER A 94 5.56 -21.47 -18.92
CA SER A 94 5.10 -20.22 -18.28
C SER A 94 4.88 -20.40 -16.77
N ARG A 95 4.20 -21.49 -16.37
CA ARG A 95 3.98 -21.82 -14.96
C ARG A 95 5.30 -22.18 -14.25
N ALA A 96 6.20 -22.88 -14.94
CA ALA A 96 7.52 -23.19 -14.38
C ALA A 96 8.35 -21.93 -14.12
N GLU A 97 8.30 -20.92 -15.01
CA GLU A 97 8.97 -19.64 -14.82
C GLU A 97 8.37 -18.86 -13.64
N ILE A 98 7.05 -18.86 -13.48
CA ILE A 98 6.37 -18.25 -12.31
C ILE A 98 6.80 -18.91 -11.01
N LEU A 99 6.87 -20.25 -10.96
CA LEU A 99 7.16 -21.00 -9.75
C LEU A 99 8.64 -20.98 -9.35
N SER A 100 9.55 -20.97 -10.33
CA SER A 100 10.99 -21.00 -10.08
C SER A 100 11.65 -19.61 -10.06
N GLY A 101 10.98 -18.59 -10.59
CA GLY A 101 11.59 -17.27 -10.84
C GLY A 101 12.72 -17.30 -11.87
N CYS A 102 12.87 -18.40 -12.60
CA CYS A 102 13.94 -18.64 -13.56
C CYS A 102 13.37 -18.82 -14.97
N THR A 103 14.11 -18.42 -16.01
CA THR A 103 13.70 -18.65 -17.40
C THR A 103 13.66 -20.15 -17.72
N GLY A 104 12.90 -20.53 -18.75
CA GLY A 104 12.81 -21.92 -19.23
C GLY A 104 14.18 -22.55 -19.53
N PHE A 105 15.14 -21.76 -20.01
CA PHE A 105 16.52 -22.22 -20.26
C PHE A 105 17.27 -22.60 -18.99
N TYR A 106 17.07 -21.82 -17.93
CA TYR A 106 17.68 -22.10 -16.63
C TYR A 106 16.96 -23.25 -15.95
N SER A 107 15.63 -23.19 -15.87
CA SER A 107 14.77 -24.19 -15.21
C SER A 107 14.77 -25.56 -15.90
N GLY A 108 15.10 -25.63 -17.20
CA GLY A 108 15.03 -26.84 -18.01
C GLY A 108 13.65 -27.15 -18.57
N VAL A 109 12.62 -26.38 -18.19
CA VAL A 109 11.25 -26.54 -18.68
C VAL A 109 11.04 -25.61 -19.88
N THR A 110 11.17 -26.14 -21.09
CA THR A 110 11.05 -25.37 -22.34
C THR A 110 9.81 -25.71 -23.17
N ASN A 111 9.14 -26.82 -22.87
CA ASN A 111 7.96 -27.30 -23.59
C ASN A 111 7.03 -28.12 -22.66
N PHE A 112 5.90 -28.60 -23.20
CA PHE A 112 4.99 -29.52 -22.52
C PHE A 112 5.73 -30.74 -21.96
N GLY A 113 5.43 -31.10 -20.72
CA GLY A 113 6.05 -32.25 -20.04
C GLY A 113 7.52 -32.06 -19.65
N GLY A 114 8.08 -30.86 -19.84
CA GLY A 114 9.42 -30.52 -19.36
C GLY A 114 9.54 -30.69 -17.85
N LYS A 115 10.70 -31.16 -17.39
CA LYS A 115 11.02 -31.36 -15.98
C LYS A 115 12.01 -30.32 -15.52
N PHE A 116 11.88 -29.89 -14.27
CA PHE A 116 12.90 -29.04 -13.65
C PHE A 116 14.24 -29.77 -13.63
N LYS A 117 15.32 -29.02 -13.85
CA LYS A 117 16.66 -29.55 -13.61
C LYS A 117 16.82 -29.89 -12.12
N PRO A 118 17.50 -30.99 -11.77
CA PRO A 118 17.69 -31.39 -10.38
C PRO A 118 18.39 -30.35 -9.50
N GLU A 119 19.20 -29.49 -10.11
CA GLU A 119 19.99 -28.44 -9.44
C GLU A 119 19.22 -27.12 -9.18
N LEU A 120 17.93 -27.04 -9.54
CA LEU A 120 17.08 -25.88 -9.21
C LEU A 120 16.51 -25.95 -7.79
#